data_AF-A0A6M4P8D4-F1
#
_entry.id   AF-A0A6M4P8D4-F1
#
_cell.length_a   1.000
_cell.length_b   1.000
_cell.length_c   1.000
_cell.angle_alpha   90.00
_cell.angle_beta   90.00
_cell.angle_gamma   90.00
#
_symmetry.space_group_name_H-M   'P 1'
#
loop_
_entity.id
_entity.type
_entity.pdbx_description
1 polymer ?
#
loop_
_entity_poly.entity_id
_entity_poly.type
_entity_poly.pdbx_seq_one_letter_code
_entity_poly.pdbx_strand_id
1 'polypeptide(L)'
;MNNIDKLTELNYYFLKLREILLQEDEHNYIRGINVIINRIQYSLEYNEDAKATIKSVGDTYFFMNSGNGSFSDFFIWREDFNERAEANKVLTKLRSDITSLIVSVDNNLLNSR
;
A
#
# COMPACT_ATOMS: atom_id res chain seq x y z
N MET A 1 18.03 -0.37 -6.45
CA MET A 1 17.45 0.39 -5.33
C MET A 1 17.67 -0.38 -4.04
N ASN A 2 18.24 0.25 -3.02
CA ASN A 2 18.48 -0.40 -1.73
C ASN A 2 17.16 -0.50 -0.92
N ASN A 3 17.16 -1.18 0.23
CA ASN A 3 15.93 -1.36 1.00
C ASN A 3 15.42 -0.07 1.67
N ILE A 4 16.29 0.87 2.01
CA ILE A 4 15.89 2.17 2.58
C ILE A 4 15.18 3.03 1.51
N ASP A 5 15.72 3.05 0.28
CA ASP A 5 15.09 3.71 -0.86
C ASP A 5 13.69 3.11 -1.13
N LYS A 6 13.58 1.77 -1.14
CA LYS A 6 12.29 1.05 -1.29
C LYS A 6 11.31 1.40 -0.18
N LEU A 7 11.77 1.47 1.07
CA LEU A 7 10.94 1.83 2.22
C LEU A 7 10.45 3.28 2.13
N THR A 8 11.31 4.18 1.67
CA THR A 8 10.95 5.59 1.42
C THR A 8 9.91 5.72 0.30
N GLU A 9 10.06 4.95 -0.78
CA GLU A 9 9.10 4.92 -1.88
C GLU A 9 7.75 4.30 -1.44
N LEU A 10 7.78 3.25 -0.61
CA LEU A 10 6.56 2.72 0.00
C LEU A 10 5.85 3.76 0.87
N ASN A 11 6.58 4.53 1.68
CA ASN A 11 6.00 5.62 2.46
C ASN A 11 5.22 6.59 1.56
N TYR A 12 5.83 7.00 0.45
CA TYR A 12 5.21 7.88 -0.54
C TYR A 12 3.92 7.28 -1.13
N TYR A 13 3.95 6.01 -1.53
CA TYR A 13 2.76 5.35 -2.09
C TYR A 13 1.64 5.19 -1.07
N PHE A 14 1.96 4.86 0.18
CA PHE A 14 0.94 4.77 1.24
C PHE A 14 0.36 6.13 1.61
N LEU A 15 1.15 7.20 1.61
CA LEU A 15 0.65 8.56 1.80
C LEU A 15 -0.34 8.96 0.69
N LYS A 16 -0.01 8.68 -0.58
CA LYS A 16 -0.94 8.87 -1.71
C LYS A 16 -2.20 8.05 -1.58
N LEU A 17 -2.08 6.80 -1.14
CA LEU A 17 -3.24 5.93 -0.96
C LEU A 17 -4.16 6.49 0.12
N ARG A 18 -3.59 6.97 1.22
CA ARG A 18 -4.34 7.66 2.28
C ARG A 18 -5.04 8.92 1.77
N GLU A 19 -4.38 9.72 0.95
CA GLU A 19 -5.01 10.91 0.34
C GLU A 19 -6.21 10.54 -0.54
N ILE A 20 -6.10 9.50 -1.36
CA ILE A 20 -7.23 9.00 -2.16
C ILE A 20 -8.38 8.56 -1.25
N LEU A 21 -8.12 7.79 -0.20
CA LEU A 21 -9.16 7.34 0.72
C LEU A 21 -9.87 8.51 1.42
N LEU A 22 -9.11 9.55 1.80
CA LEU A 22 -9.66 10.77 2.40
C LEU A 22 -10.53 11.55 1.40
N GLN A 23 -10.15 11.62 0.13
CA GLN A 23 -10.92 12.30 -0.91
C GLN A 23 -12.26 11.61 -1.19
N GLU A 24 -12.32 10.29 -0.97
CA GLU A 24 -13.50 9.46 -1.22
C GLU A 24 -14.30 9.19 0.07
N ASP A 25 -14.02 9.92 1.15
CA ASP A 25 -14.65 9.78 2.47
C ASP A 25 -14.64 8.34 3.04
N GLU A 26 -13.64 7.56 2.66
CA GLU A 26 -13.52 6.17 3.09
C GLU A 26 -12.86 6.14 4.48
N HIS A 27 -13.57 5.68 5.52
CA HIS A 27 -13.05 5.68 6.88
C HIS A 27 -12.58 4.30 7.40
N ASN A 28 -13.01 3.19 6.81
CA ASN A 28 -12.72 1.86 7.32
C ASN A 28 -11.25 1.47 7.10
N TYR A 29 -10.71 1.75 5.93
CA TYR A 29 -9.38 1.34 5.51
C TYR A 29 -8.30 2.33 5.90
N ILE A 30 -8.65 3.61 6.09
CA ILE A 30 -7.72 4.66 6.54
C ILE A 30 -6.98 4.24 7.81
N ARG A 31 -7.64 3.57 8.75
CA ARG A 31 -7.01 3.11 10.00
C ARG A 31 -5.83 2.16 9.72
N GLY A 32 -6.02 1.18 8.84
CA GLY A 32 -4.96 0.24 8.47
C GLY A 32 -3.82 0.90 7.71
N ILE A 33 -4.15 1.82 6.79
CA ILE A 33 -3.15 2.61 6.07
C ILE A 33 -2.33 3.51 7.02
N ASN A 34 -2.96 4.14 8.01
CA ASN A 34 -2.25 4.95 9.01
C ASN A 34 -1.28 4.10 9.86
N VAL A 35 -1.67 2.87 10.23
CA VAL A 35 -0.78 1.94 10.96
C VAL A 35 0.46 1.61 10.11
N ILE A 36 0.27 1.35 8.82
CA ILE A 36 1.38 1.09 7.89
C ILE A 36 2.30 2.31 7.78
N ILE A 37 1.75 3.51 7.54
CA ILE A 37 2.53 4.76 7.43
C ILE A 37 3.34 5.00 8.70
N ASN A 38 2.71 4.88 9.87
CA ASN A 38 3.40 5.08 11.16
C ASN A 38 4.55 4.08 11.34
N ARG A 39 4.37 2.81 10.97
CA ARG A 39 5.42 1.80 11.04
C ARG A 39 6.60 2.13 10.12
N ILE A 40 6.32 2.58 8.90
CA ILE A 40 7.36 2.99 7.94
C ILE A 40 8.13 4.21 8.46
N GLN A 41 7.41 5.26 8.87
CA GLN A 41 8.01 6.50 9.36
C GLN A 41 8.87 6.27 10.61
N TYR A 42 8.38 5.47 11.55
CA TYR A 42 9.15 5.07 12.72
C TYR A 42 10.45 4.35 12.32
N SER A 43 10.37 3.37 11.42
CA SER A 43 11.56 2.65 10.95
C SER A 43 12.58 3.55 10.26
N LEU A 44 12.13 4.57 9.51
CA LEU A 44 13.00 5.54 8.86
C LEU A 44 13.64 6.51 9.87
N GLU A 45 12.89 6.97 10.87
CA GLU A 45 13.37 7.88 11.91
C GLU A 45 14.44 7.22 12.80
N TYR A 46 14.22 5.96 13.18
CA TYR A 46 15.10 5.23 14.09
C TYR A 46 16.11 4.30 13.38
N ASN A 47 16.22 4.39 12.05
CA ASN A 47 17.14 3.57 11.23
C ASN A 47 17.04 2.06 11.50
N GLU A 48 15.82 1.55 11.66
CA GLU A 48 15.60 0.11 11.84
C GLU A 48 15.88 -0.68 10.54
N ASP A 49 15.91 -2.01 10.63
CA ASP A 49 16.08 -2.88 9.46
C ASP A 49 14.93 -2.67 8.46
N ALA A 50 15.23 -1.95 7.37
CA ALA A 50 14.28 -1.64 6.33
C ALA A 50 13.69 -2.88 5.66
N LYS A 51 14.46 -3.97 5.50
CA LYS A 51 13.94 -5.20 4.90
C LYS A 51 12.89 -5.84 5.82
N ALA A 52 13.18 -5.91 7.11
CA ALA A 52 12.24 -6.43 8.10
C ALA A 52 10.98 -5.56 8.18
N THR A 53 11.13 -4.23 8.16
CA THR A 53 10.00 -3.31 8.11
C THR A 53 9.14 -3.50 6.87
N ILE A 54 9.74 -3.59 5.67
CA ILE A 54 8.99 -3.81 4.41
C ILE A 54 8.17 -5.11 4.48
N LYS A 55 8.73 -6.18 5.05
CA LYS A 55 7.99 -7.44 5.27
C LYS A 55 6.80 -7.24 6.21
N SER A 56 7.02 -6.62 7.37
CA SER A 56 5.97 -6.39 8.37
C SER A 56 4.81 -5.53 7.84
N VAL A 57 5.11 -4.48 7.07
CA VAL A 57 4.06 -3.66 6.43
C VAL A 57 3.38 -4.41 5.30
N GLY A 58 4.13 -5.26 4.58
CA GLY A 58 3.59 -6.17 3.58
C GLY A 58 2.57 -7.13 4.16
N ASP A 59 2.88 -7.79 5.27
CA ASP A 59 1.96 -8.70 5.97
C ASP A 59 0.66 -7.98 6.36
N THR A 60 0.78 -6.77 6.91
CA THR A 60 -0.38 -5.92 7.26
C THR A 60 -1.20 -5.57 6.02
N TYR A 61 -0.54 -5.14 4.94
CA TYR A 61 -1.20 -4.77 3.70
C TYR A 61 -1.91 -5.96 3.04
N PHE A 62 -1.27 -7.13 2.97
CA PHE A 62 -1.89 -8.33 2.40
C PHE A 62 -3.05 -8.85 3.26
N PHE A 63 -2.93 -8.74 4.59
CA PHE A 63 -4.04 -9.04 5.49
C PHE A 63 -5.25 -8.13 5.22
N MET A 64 -5.04 -6.83 5.03
CA MET A 64 -6.12 -5.90 4.66
C MET A 64 -6.80 -6.24 3.32
N ASN A 65 -6.08 -6.86 2.38
CA ASN A 65 -6.60 -7.29 1.08
C ASN A 65 -7.17 -8.71 1.08
N SER A 66 -7.28 -9.36 2.24
CA SER A 66 -7.74 -10.75 2.35
C SER A 66 -9.12 -10.82 2.97
N GLY A 67 -10.00 -11.67 2.41
CA GLY A 67 -11.35 -11.92 2.91
C GLY A 67 -12.46 -11.21 2.11
N ASN A 68 -13.72 -11.52 2.45
CA ASN A 68 -14.89 -10.92 1.79
C ASN A 68 -15.11 -9.47 2.25
N GLY A 69 -15.31 -8.56 1.30
CA GLY A 69 -15.48 -7.13 1.60
C GLY A 69 -14.19 -6.51 2.12
N SER A 70 -13.05 -7.04 1.68
CA SER A 70 -11.74 -6.55 2.10
C SER A 70 -11.32 -5.33 1.29
N PHE A 71 -10.14 -4.80 1.60
CA PHE A 71 -9.61 -3.65 0.89
C PHE A 71 -9.42 -3.89 -0.62
N SER A 72 -9.28 -5.15 -1.06
CA SER A 72 -9.21 -5.48 -2.48
C SER A 72 -10.48 -5.07 -3.24
N ASP A 73 -11.62 -5.07 -2.55
CA ASP A 73 -12.94 -4.82 -3.11
C ASP A 73 -13.29 -3.33 -3.13
N PHE A 74 -12.44 -2.47 -2.55
CA PHE A 74 -12.61 -1.03 -2.61
C PHE A 74 -12.28 -0.50 -4.02
N PHE A 75 -13.26 0.21 -4.59
CA PHE A 75 -13.16 0.98 -5.82
C PHE A 75 -13.74 2.38 -5.59
N ILE A 76 -13.19 3.33 -6.33
CA ILE A 76 -13.67 4.71 -6.33
C ILE A 76 -15.00 4.76 -7.08
N TRP A 77 -16.05 5.32 -6.49
CA TRP A 77 -17.37 5.42 -7.11
C TRP A 77 -17.76 6.87 -7.34
N ARG A 78 -17.70 7.30 -8.60
CA ARG A 78 -18.14 8.63 -9.06
C ARG A 78 -19.27 8.48 -10.08
N GLU A 79 -20.11 9.50 -10.19
CA GLU A 79 -21.25 9.53 -11.11
C GLU A 79 -20.79 9.52 -12.58
N ASP A 80 -19.80 10.34 -12.91
CA ASP A 80 -19.20 10.35 -14.24
C ASP A 80 -18.35 9.09 -14.47
N PHE A 81 -18.62 8.42 -15.60
CA PHE A 81 -17.93 7.19 -15.96
C PHE A 81 -16.43 7.40 -16.22
N ASN A 82 -16.05 8.47 -16.91
CA ASN A 82 -14.66 8.72 -17.27
C ASN A 82 -13.84 9.09 -16.04
N GLU A 83 -14.38 9.94 -15.15
CA GLU A 83 -13.76 10.26 -13.88
C GLU A 83 -13.58 9.02 -13.01
N ARG A 84 -14.61 8.17 -12.92
CA ARG A 84 -14.54 6.91 -12.19
C ARG A 84 -13.48 5.98 -12.78
N ALA A 85 -13.43 5.84 -14.10
CA ALA A 85 -12.48 4.96 -14.78
C ALA A 85 -11.03 5.41 -14.56
N GLU A 86 -10.75 6.71 -14.74
CA GLU A 86 -9.40 7.26 -14.55
C GLU A 86 -8.96 7.20 -13.08
N ALA A 87 -9.85 7.52 -12.13
CA ALA A 87 -9.54 7.41 -10.71
C ALA A 87 -9.18 5.98 -10.30
N ASN A 88 -9.94 4.98 -10.76
CA ASN A 88 -9.66 3.57 -10.46
C ASN A 88 -8.40 3.05 -11.16
N LYS A 89 -8.03 3.60 -12.32
CA LYS A 89 -6.75 3.29 -12.99
C LYS A 89 -5.55 3.77 -12.15
N VAL A 90 -5.65 4.98 -11.59
CA VAL A 90 -4.63 5.51 -10.66
C VAL A 90 -4.53 4.63 -9.41
N LEU A 91 -5.66 4.30 -8.79
CA LEU A 91 -5.71 3.41 -7.62
C LEU A 91 -5.10 2.04 -7.92
N THR A 92 -5.45 1.44 -9.05
CA THR A 92 -4.94 0.12 -9.47
C THR A 92 -3.42 0.16 -9.68
N LYS A 93 -2.90 1.21 -10.34
CA LYS A 93 -1.46 1.37 -10.52
C LYS A 93 -0.74 1.50 -9.19
N LEU A 94 -1.28 2.30 -8.26
CA LEU A 94 -0.70 2.49 -6.94
C LEU A 94 -0.63 1.18 -6.14
N ARG A 95 -1.71 0.38 -6.14
CA ARG A 95 -1.72 -0.95 -5.51
C ARG A 95 -0.70 -1.90 -6.12
N SER A 96 -0.56 -1.88 -7.46
CA SER A 96 0.44 -2.67 -8.17
C SER A 96 1.86 -2.28 -7.79
N ASP A 97 2.14 -0.97 -7.64
CA ASP A 97 3.47 -0.47 -7.29
C ASP A 97 3.84 -0.82 -5.85
N ILE A 98 2.91 -0.66 -4.91
CA ILE A 98 3.05 -1.10 -3.51
C ILE A 98 3.37 -2.59 -3.45
N THR A 99 2.56 -3.41 -4.12
CA THR A 99 2.73 -4.87 -4.14
C THR A 99 4.08 -5.28 -4.73
N SER A 100 4.47 -4.65 -5.85
CA SER A 100 5.74 -4.95 -6.51
C SER A 100 6.94 -4.62 -5.62
N LEU A 101 6.90 -3.48 -4.91
CA LEU A 101 7.96 -3.11 -3.98
C LEU A 101 8.06 -4.07 -2.79
N ILE A 102 6.93 -4.43 -2.18
CA ILE A 102 6.87 -5.39 -1.07
C ILE A 102 7.45 -6.74 -1.50
N VAL A 103 6.99 -7.29 -2.63
CA VAL A 103 7.46 -8.60 -3.12
C VAL A 103 8.94 -8.55 -3.52
N SER A 104 9.44 -7.40 -3.99
CA SER A 104 10.84 -7.27 -4.43
C SER A 104 11.89 -7.44 -3.33
N VAL A 105 11.51 -7.44 -2.05
CA VAL A 105 12.44 -7.71 -0.94
C VAL A 105 12.36 -9.16 -0.45
N ASP A 106 11.41 -9.93 -0.99
CA ASP A 106 11.24 -11.35 -0.69
C ASP A 106 11.83 -12.22 -1.81
N ASN A 107 13.04 -12.71 -1.56
CA ASN A 107 13.74 -13.63 -2.48
C ASN A 107 13.05 -15.00 -2.63
N ASN A 108 12.04 -15.31 -1.81
CA ASN A 108 11.39 -16.62 -1.76
C ASN A 108 10.13 -16.72 -2.66
N LEU A 109 9.65 -15.62 -3.23
CA LEU A 109 8.45 -15.63 -4.10
C LEU A 109 8.77 -15.88 -5.58
N LEU A 110 10.03 -15.95 -5.97
CA LEU A 110 10.45 -16.28 -7.35
C LEU A 110 10.54 -17.80 -7.62
N ASN A 111 10.45 -18.66 -6.60
CA ASN A 111 10.63 -20.11 -6.73
C ASN A 111 9.37 -20.95 -6.48
N SER A 112 8.17 -20.35 -6.48
CA SER A 112 6.90 -21.06 -6.22
C SER A 112 5.86 -20.94 -7.35
N ARG A 113 6.31 -20.70 -8.58
CA ARG A 113 5.48 -20.85 -9.79
C ARG A 113 5.98 -21.98 -10.67
#